data_AF-G2WAH6-F1
#
_entry.id   AF-G2WAH6-F1
#
_cell.length_a   1.000
_cell.length_b   1.000
_cell.length_c   1.000
_cell.angle_alpha   90.00
_cell.angle_beta   90.00
_cell.angle_gamma   90.00
#
_symmetry.space_group_name_H-M   'P 1'
#
loop_
_entity.id
_entity.type
_entity.pdbx_description
1 polymer ?
#
loop_
_entity_poly.entity_id
_entity_poly.type
_entity_poly.pdbx_seq_one_letter_code
_entity_poly.pdbx_strand_id
1 'polypeptide(L)'
;MNVIFSLASFVKNMYNASLNQRNLISLPFNFMLNFAPVFIWLSIFKHAGLIPTRLRPDIHSKFAFFADQFLFGDYWHELTVQLPNNTSKLFFWSFISSSAFLLVFLICIPFAIWYYIYYIKHVNYNLLKWFANIFHYPCKRKQRPIQKRFRTIFIPFALPLFTFVILNIDHFFAYQSDANFTKTKDLLAWFSYVILHLTAPILTAVYLYVFQPPGTLKCFSFALGLQNIAGVLTHLLVPMASPWFTHMYGIDDTEHVNYTQEGFAAGLVRVDSHLGTHLNTKGFHMSPIVFGAVPSLHSAIAFQCFLFLVSRSTSLKHRFSNAGGFTMHNNDSSTFKLSEEDSEDEGDNSIPPTIGPNDLEVEPLGTVEPVDISNERPSSPSSSFTVSSNERSTGGGDGSIINSNGNKKPLQFVHLYDEDTDFTNKWIFKIVNDGFIPKFWAVLYIILQWWATMYLDHHYRFDLFVGVLYAMTSFIIINWFVLQPKVLKKWIHIRLGDKVDTRNEARTFGMRVFCGTKMEWFFDPLA
;
A
#
# COMPACT_ATOMS: atom_id res chain seq x y z
N MET A 1 20.13 13.54 -37.13
CA MET A 1 19.95 12.09 -37.33
C MET A 1 19.88 11.31 -36.01
N ASN A 2 20.83 11.47 -35.08
CA ASN A 2 20.86 10.73 -33.79
C ASN A 2 19.65 10.98 -32.86
N VAL A 3 19.14 12.22 -32.78
CA VAL A 3 17.98 12.53 -31.90
C VAL A 3 16.70 11.88 -32.41
N ILE A 4 16.46 11.92 -33.72
CA ILE A 4 15.27 11.33 -34.35
C ILE A 4 15.30 9.81 -34.22
N PHE A 5 16.46 9.18 -34.42
CA PHE A 5 16.62 7.73 -34.24
C PHE A 5 16.42 7.32 -32.77
N SER A 6 16.97 8.10 -31.83
CA SER A 6 16.77 7.89 -30.39
C SER A 6 15.29 8.02 -29.98
N LEU A 7 14.60 9.04 -30.50
CA LEU A 7 13.18 9.25 -30.25
C LEU A 7 12.33 8.11 -30.86
N ALA A 8 12.62 7.70 -32.08
CA ALA A 8 11.92 6.58 -32.73
C ALA A 8 12.13 5.26 -31.96
N SER A 9 13.35 5.01 -31.48
CA SER A 9 13.65 3.85 -30.62
C SER A 9 12.89 3.91 -29.30
N PHE A 10 12.86 5.07 -28.64
CA PHE A 10 12.09 5.28 -27.42
C PHE A 10 10.59 5.03 -27.63
N VAL A 11 10.00 5.57 -28.69
CA VAL A 11 8.58 5.38 -29.02
C VAL A 11 8.28 3.90 -29.29
N LYS A 12 9.14 3.21 -30.06
CA LYS A 12 9.03 1.78 -30.32
C LYS A 12 9.10 0.96 -29.02
N ASN A 13 10.05 1.27 -28.14
CA ASN A 13 10.19 0.58 -26.86
C ASN A 13 9.01 0.86 -25.94
N MET A 14 8.51 2.10 -25.91
CA MET A 14 7.32 2.46 -25.14
C MET A 14 6.09 1.69 -25.62
N TYR A 15 5.89 1.57 -26.93
CA TYR A 15 4.80 0.77 -27.51
C TYR A 15 4.93 -0.71 -27.11
N ASN A 16 6.10 -1.31 -27.33
CA ASN A 16 6.35 -2.72 -27.01
C ASN A 16 6.22 -3.01 -25.51
N ALA A 17 6.75 -2.13 -24.65
CA ALA A 17 6.67 -2.24 -23.20
C ALA A 17 5.24 -2.06 -22.67
N SER A 18 4.44 -1.23 -23.33
CA SER A 18 3.03 -0.98 -22.95
C SER A 18 2.14 -2.17 -23.26
N LEU A 19 2.39 -2.84 -24.39
CA LEU A 19 1.71 -4.08 -24.71
C LEU A 19 2.22 -5.22 -23.82
N ASN A 20 3.53 -5.28 -23.55
CA ASN A 20 4.17 -6.38 -22.81
C ASN A 20 3.62 -7.75 -23.21
N GLN A 21 3.63 -8.03 -24.52
CA GLN A 21 3.10 -9.26 -25.13
C GLN A 21 1.59 -9.48 -24.97
N ARG A 22 0.81 -8.45 -24.59
CA ARG A 22 -0.66 -8.47 -24.52
C ARG A 22 -1.27 -7.82 -25.76
N ASN A 23 -2.49 -8.26 -26.10
CA ASN A 23 -3.26 -7.67 -27.20
C ASN A 23 -3.81 -6.28 -26.83
N LEU A 24 -3.87 -5.37 -27.80
CA LEU A 24 -4.46 -4.02 -27.68
C LEU A 24 -5.90 -4.04 -27.13
N ILE A 25 -6.67 -5.08 -27.45
CA ILE A 25 -8.05 -5.26 -26.96
C ILE A 25 -8.07 -5.67 -25.49
N SER A 26 -7.13 -6.54 -25.09
CA SER A 26 -7.06 -7.04 -23.71
C SER A 26 -6.52 -6.01 -22.72
N LEU A 27 -5.82 -4.97 -23.19
CA LEU A 27 -5.18 -3.98 -22.33
C LEU A 27 -6.21 -3.10 -21.59
N PRO A 28 -7.20 -2.47 -22.25
CA PRO A 28 -8.29 -1.76 -21.56
C PRO A 28 -9.05 -2.66 -20.58
N PHE A 29 -9.35 -3.90 -20.97
CA PHE A 29 -10.07 -4.83 -20.10
C PHE A 29 -9.25 -5.17 -18.83
N ASN A 30 -7.95 -5.45 -18.99
CA ASN A 30 -7.06 -5.68 -17.85
C ASN A 30 -6.94 -4.44 -16.95
N PHE A 31 -6.92 -3.24 -17.54
CA PHE A 31 -6.95 -2.00 -16.77
C PHE A 31 -8.24 -1.91 -15.96
N MET A 32 -9.39 -2.14 -16.61
CA MET A 32 -10.70 -2.15 -15.95
C MET A 32 -10.76 -3.15 -14.79
N LEU A 33 -10.31 -4.38 -15.00
CA LEU A 33 -10.30 -5.41 -13.96
C LEU A 33 -9.37 -5.05 -12.79
N ASN A 34 -8.19 -4.48 -13.07
CA ASN A 34 -7.24 -4.09 -12.03
C ASN A 34 -7.68 -2.85 -11.24
N PHE A 35 -8.60 -2.05 -11.79
CA PHE A 35 -9.20 -0.88 -11.15
C PHE A 35 -10.68 -1.09 -10.79
N ALA A 36 -11.21 -2.30 -10.92
CA ALA A 36 -12.62 -2.60 -10.67
C ALA A 36 -13.10 -2.15 -9.29
N PRO A 37 -12.36 -2.36 -8.18
CA PRO A 37 -12.77 -1.84 -6.87
C PRO A 37 -12.94 -0.31 -6.84
N VAL A 38 -12.08 0.44 -7.54
CA VAL A 38 -12.19 1.90 -7.64
C VAL A 38 -13.44 2.30 -8.44
N PHE A 39 -13.71 1.62 -9.55
CA PHE A 39 -14.92 1.87 -10.34
C PHE A 39 -16.20 1.52 -9.58
N ILE A 40 -16.18 0.44 -8.79
CA ILE A 40 -17.29 0.06 -7.92
C ILE A 40 -17.55 1.17 -6.89
N TRP A 41 -16.52 1.65 -6.19
CA TRP A 41 -16.65 2.76 -5.26
C TRP A 41 -17.25 4.01 -5.92
N LEU A 42 -16.68 4.45 -7.05
CA LEU A 42 -17.18 5.63 -7.78
C LEU A 42 -18.63 5.45 -8.22
N SER A 43 -19.01 4.24 -8.62
CA SER A 43 -20.39 3.91 -8.98
C SER A 43 -21.32 4.00 -7.77
N ILE A 44 -20.96 3.42 -6.63
CA ILE A 44 -21.75 3.51 -5.39
C ILE A 44 -21.93 4.98 -4.99
N PHE A 45 -20.84 5.76 -4.96
CA PHE A 45 -20.88 7.16 -4.59
C PHE A 45 -21.78 7.98 -5.52
N LYS A 46 -21.61 7.84 -6.84
CA LYS A 46 -22.40 8.58 -7.85
C LYS A 46 -23.90 8.28 -7.74
N HIS A 47 -24.26 7.06 -7.40
CA HIS A 47 -25.66 6.62 -7.34
C HIS A 47 -26.25 6.64 -5.92
N ALA A 48 -25.50 7.06 -4.90
CA ALA A 48 -25.96 7.13 -3.51
C ALA A 48 -27.23 7.98 -3.36
N GLY A 49 -27.36 9.05 -4.14
CA GLY A 49 -28.54 9.92 -4.17
C GLY A 49 -29.83 9.20 -4.57
N LEU A 50 -29.75 8.06 -5.29
CA LEU A 50 -30.92 7.27 -5.70
C LEU A 50 -31.57 6.50 -4.55
N ILE A 51 -30.89 6.35 -3.40
CA ILE A 51 -31.44 5.66 -2.23
C ILE A 51 -32.59 6.52 -1.66
N PRO A 52 -33.84 6.02 -1.65
CA PRO A 52 -34.97 6.75 -1.10
C PRO A 52 -34.75 7.15 0.36
N THR A 53 -35.13 8.37 0.74
CA THR A 53 -34.94 8.91 2.10
C THR A 53 -35.53 8.00 3.18
N ARG A 54 -36.67 7.35 2.92
CA ARG A 54 -37.31 6.37 3.82
C ARG A 54 -36.45 5.15 4.18
N LEU A 55 -35.43 4.84 3.38
CA LEU A 55 -34.53 3.69 3.60
C LEU A 55 -33.19 4.11 4.21
N ARG A 56 -32.93 5.42 4.33
CA ARG A 56 -31.67 5.92 4.87
C ARG A 56 -31.72 5.90 6.41
N PRO A 57 -30.61 5.58 7.08
CA PRO A 57 -30.55 5.52 8.54
C PRO A 57 -30.62 6.92 9.18
N ASP A 58 -30.68 6.97 10.50
CA ASP A 58 -30.65 8.25 11.22
C ASP A 58 -29.26 8.91 11.12
N ILE A 59 -29.25 10.24 11.05
CA ILE A 59 -28.01 11.03 10.95
C ILE A 59 -27.44 11.26 12.35
N HIS A 60 -26.20 10.85 12.56
CA HIS A 60 -25.46 11.02 13.81
C HIS A 60 -24.63 12.32 13.77
N SER A 61 -25.31 13.47 13.84
CA SER A 61 -24.66 14.80 13.72
C SER A 61 -23.64 15.10 14.83
N LYS A 62 -23.84 14.57 16.04
CA LYS A 62 -23.02 14.91 17.23
C LYS A 62 -21.82 13.98 17.46
N PHE A 63 -21.84 12.76 16.91
CA PHE A 63 -20.89 11.72 17.30
C PHE A 63 -19.45 12.08 16.93
N ALA A 64 -19.23 12.51 15.68
CA ALA A 64 -17.89 12.84 15.18
C ALA A 64 -17.26 13.99 15.98
N PHE A 65 -18.07 15.00 16.33
CA PHE A 65 -17.65 16.11 17.20
C PHE A 65 -17.14 15.60 18.55
N PHE A 66 -17.98 14.86 19.31
CA PHE A 66 -17.58 14.38 20.63
C PHE A 66 -16.40 13.40 20.55
N ALA A 67 -16.37 12.53 19.55
CA ALA A 67 -15.25 11.61 19.34
C ALA A 67 -13.94 12.38 19.11
N ASP A 68 -13.96 13.47 18.33
CA ASP A 68 -12.80 14.33 18.14
C ASP A 68 -12.33 14.96 19.44
N GLN A 69 -13.25 15.62 20.17
CA GLN A 69 -12.90 16.33 21.40
C GLN A 69 -12.37 15.38 22.48
N PHE A 70 -12.99 14.21 22.68
CA PHE A 70 -12.57 13.27 23.73
C PHE A 70 -11.39 12.38 23.34
N LEU A 71 -11.15 12.11 22.05
CA LEU A 71 -9.97 11.32 21.64
C LEU A 71 -8.73 12.19 21.43
N PHE A 72 -8.89 13.42 20.92
CA PHE A 72 -7.77 14.30 20.58
C PHE A 72 -7.59 15.46 21.55
N GLY A 73 -8.58 15.78 22.37
CA GLY A 73 -8.54 16.89 23.32
C GLY A 73 -9.06 18.20 22.71
N ASP A 74 -9.74 18.99 23.54
CA ASP A 74 -10.37 20.25 23.17
C ASP A 74 -9.39 21.44 23.22
N TYR A 75 -8.49 21.52 22.25
CA TYR A 75 -7.51 22.61 22.15
C TYR A 75 -8.11 23.94 21.65
N TRP A 76 -9.28 23.91 21.03
CA TRP A 76 -9.94 25.10 20.46
C TRP A 76 -11.07 25.63 21.34
N HIS A 77 -11.32 25.00 22.49
CA HIS A 77 -12.44 25.32 23.39
C HIS A 77 -13.82 25.12 22.74
N GLU A 78 -13.93 24.20 21.79
CA GLU A 78 -15.16 23.86 21.09
C GLU A 78 -16.27 23.38 22.05
N LEU A 79 -15.92 22.59 23.08
CA LEU A 79 -16.91 22.14 24.08
C LEU A 79 -17.46 23.33 24.87
N THR A 80 -16.66 24.38 25.04
CA THR A 80 -17.08 25.60 25.74
C THR A 80 -18.07 26.39 24.91
N VAL A 81 -17.79 26.51 23.60
CA VAL A 81 -18.63 27.25 22.65
C VAL A 81 -19.96 26.53 22.45
N GLN A 82 -19.92 25.21 22.26
CA GLN A 82 -21.10 24.42 21.92
C GLN A 82 -21.94 24.03 23.15
N LEU A 83 -21.34 23.89 24.34
CA LEU A 83 -22.02 23.42 25.56
C LEU A 83 -21.68 24.29 26.79
N PRO A 84 -22.15 25.55 26.84
CA PRO A 84 -21.73 26.54 27.84
C PRO A 84 -22.05 26.17 29.30
N ASN A 85 -23.03 25.30 29.54
CA ASN A 85 -23.49 24.94 30.88
C ASN A 85 -22.57 23.95 31.63
N ASN A 86 -21.70 23.21 30.93
CA ASN A 86 -20.84 22.17 31.52
C ASN A 86 -19.34 22.33 31.18
N THR A 87 -18.96 23.52 30.71
CA THR A 87 -17.67 23.89 30.15
C THR A 87 -16.46 23.32 30.89
N SER A 88 -16.24 23.71 32.16
CA SER A 88 -14.99 23.38 32.86
C SER A 88 -14.82 21.88 33.10
N LYS A 89 -15.93 21.14 33.25
CA LYS A 89 -15.91 19.69 33.44
C LYS A 89 -15.57 18.99 32.13
N LEU A 90 -16.29 19.30 31.05
CA LEU A 90 -16.10 18.64 29.76
C LEU A 90 -14.72 18.93 29.17
N PHE A 91 -14.25 20.18 29.28
CA PHE A 91 -12.90 20.56 28.88
C PHE A 91 -11.84 19.71 29.59
N PHE A 92 -11.88 19.64 30.92
CA PHE A 92 -10.94 18.83 31.71
C PHE A 92 -10.99 17.34 31.31
N TRP A 93 -12.19 16.77 31.21
CA TRP A 93 -12.35 15.36 30.85
C TRP A 93 -11.88 15.03 29.44
N SER A 94 -11.95 15.98 28.50
CA SER A 94 -11.45 15.79 27.13
C SER A 94 -9.95 15.50 27.08
N PHE A 95 -9.15 16.18 27.92
CA PHE A 95 -7.70 15.94 28.01
C PHE A 95 -7.36 14.67 28.77
N ILE A 96 -8.14 14.32 29.79
CA ILE A 96 -7.97 13.06 30.52
C ILE A 96 -8.24 11.87 29.59
N SER A 97 -9.33 11.89 28.84
CA SER A 97 -9.67 10.83 27.89
C SER A 97 -8.68 10.77 26.72
N SER A 98 -8.26 11.91 26.18
CA SER A 98 -7.24 11.97 25.12
C SER A 98 -5.89 11.39 25.59
N SER A 99 -5.47 11.73 26.82
CA SER A 99 -4.26 11.18 27.43
C SER A 99 -4.37 9.67 27.67
N ALA A 100 -5.53 9.20 28.14
CA ALA A 100 -5.78 7.77 28.32
C ALA A 100 -5.76 7.02 26.97
N PHE A 101 -6.36 7.60 25.93
CA PHE A 101 -6.34 7.04 24.58
C PHE A 101 -4.91 6.92 24.04
N LEU A 102 -4.12 7.99 24.15
CA LEU A 102 -2.72 8.03 23.76
C LEU A 102 -1.89 6.96 24.49
N LEU A 103 -1.96 6.92 25.82
CA LEU A 103 -1.14 6.02 26.62
C LEU A 103 -1.55 4.56 26.43
N VAL A 104 -2.85 4.25 26.50
CA VAL A 104 -3.32 2.86 26.46
C VAL A 104 -3.30 2.31 25.03
N PHE A 105 -3.97 2.98 24.09
CA PHE A 105 -4.24 2.43 22.76
C PHE A 105 -3.13 2.71 21.75
N LEU A 106 -2.40 3.83 21.87
CA LEU A 106 -1.37 4.20 20.90
C LEU A 106 0.05 3.86 21.36
N ILE A 107 0.27 3.67 22.66
CA ILE A 107 1.60 3.35 23.22
C ILE A 107 1.61 1.95 23.82
N CYS A 108 0.87 1.70 24.90
CA CYS A 108 0.95 0.46 25.68
C CYS A 108 0.54 -0.77 24.87
N ILE A 109 -0.64 -0.76 24.22
CA ILE A 109 -1.12 -1.91 23.44
C ILE A 109 -0.19 -2.22 22.26
N PRO A 110 0.18 -1.27 21.37
CA PRO A 110 1.06 -1.57 20.24
C PRO A 110 2.46 -2.03 20.70
N PHE A 111 2.98 -1.45 21.79
CA PHE A 111 4.25 -1.89 22.38
C PHE A 111 4.16 -3.30 22.95
N ALA A 112 3.08 -3.64 23.65
CA ALA A 112 2.85 -4.98 24.19
C ALA A 112 2.74 -6.03 23.07
N ILE A 113 2.01 -5.73 21.99
CA ILE A 113 1.90 -6.60 20.82
C ILE A 113 3.26 -6.78 20.15
N TRP A 114 4.01 -5.70 19.93
CA TRP A 114 5.36 -5.76 19.39
C TRP A 114 6.29 -6.60 20.28
N TYR A 115 6.29 -6.35 21.59
CA TYR A 115 7.11 -7.10 22.55
C TYR A 115 6.76 -8.59 22.54
N TYR A 116 5.47 -8.93 22.58
CA TYR A 116 5.01 -10.32 22.53
C TYR A 116 5.48 -11.03 21.26
N ILE A 117 5.35 -10.41 20.10
CA ILE A 117 5.73 -11.02 18.81
C ILE A 117 7.25 -11.26 18.72
N TYR A 118 8.05 -10.27 19.09
CA TYR A 118 9.50 -10.33 18.84
C TYR A 118 10.33 -10.86 20.00
N TYR A 119 9.90 -10.68 21.24
CA TYR A 119 10.63 -11.12 22.43
C TYR A 119 10.06 -12.40 23.05
N ILE A 120 8.76 -12.64 22.97
CA ILE A 120 8.14 -13.86 23.52
C ILE A 120 8.01 -14.94 22.44
N LYS A 121 7.46 -14.61 21.27
CA LYS A 121 7.32 -15.54 20.14
C LYS A 121 8.58 -15.67 19.28
N HIS A 122 9.62 -14.88 19.55
CA HIS A 122 10.90 -14.91 18.85
C HIS A 122 10.78 -14.87 17.32
N VAL A 123 9.81 -14.12 16.79
CA VAL A 123 9.62 -13.98 15.35
C VAL A 123 10.80 -13.22 14.75
N ASN A 124 11.56 -13.88 13.88
CA ASN A 124 12.81 -13.34 13.34
C ASN A 124 12.67 -12.57 12.00
N TYR A 125 11.44 -12.37 11.52
CA TYR A 125 11.16 -11.70 10.25
C TYR A 125 10.17 -10.54 10.42
N ASN A 126 10.07 -9.67 9.41
CA ASN A 126 9.14 -8.55 9.42
C ASN A 126 7.76 -9.00 8.93
N LEU A 127 6.73 -8.85 9.77
CA LEU A 127 5.36 -9.30 9.47
C LEU A 127 4.74 -8.67 8.20
N LEU A 128 5.01 -7.38 7.96
CA LEU A 128 4.44 -6.67 6.82
C LEU A 128 5.34 -6.73 5.58
N LYS A 129 6.62 -7.00 5.73
CA LYS A 129 7.59 -6.93 4.63
C LYS A 129 8.52 -8.12 4.66
N TRP A 130 8.05 -9.23 4.10
CA TRP A 130 8.80 -10.48 4.05
C TRP A 130 10.16 -10.24 3.35
N PHE A 131 10.15 -9.56 2.22
CA PHE A 131 11.36 -9.30 1.43
C PHE A 131 12.15 -8.03 1.83
N ALA A 132 11.98 -7.52 3.07
CA ALA A 132 12.65 -6.28 3.48
C ALA A 132 14.19 -6.33 3.41
N ASN A 133 14.78 -7.51 3.67
CA ASN A 133 16.23 -7.76 3.57
C ASN A 133 16.77 -7.53 2.16
N ILE A 134 15.97 -7.86 1.14
CA ILE A 134 16.32 -7.67 -0.26
C ILE A 134 16.22 -6.18 -0.63
N PHE A 135 15.12 -5.52 -0.28
CA PHE A 135 14.85 -4.14 -0.75
C PHE A 135 15.44 -3.00 0.10
N HIS A 136 15.72 -3.21 1.41
CA HIS A 136 15.97 -2.10 2.35
C HIS A 136 17.22 -2.21 3.23
N TYR A 137 17.85 -3.38 3.36
CA TYR A 137 18.97 -3.56 4.30
C TYR A 137 20.28 -3.94 3.62
N PRO A 138 21.39 -3.19 3.81
CA PRO A 138 22.65 -3.47 3.14
C PRO A 138 23.33 -4.72 3.73
N CYS A 139 23.84 -5.60 2.88
CA CYS A 139 24.41 -6.89 3.30
C CYS A 139 25.76 -6.79 4.03
N LYS A 140 26.52 -5.71 3.82
CA LYS A 140 27.90 -5.59 4.33
C LYS A 140 28.04 -4.97 5.73
N ARG A 141 26.94 -4.54 6.38
CA ARG A 141 26.99 -3.87 7.69
C ARG A 141 26.49 -4.82 8.78
N LYS A 142 27.14 -4.86 9.95
CA LYS A 142 26.65 -5.60 11.14
C LYS A 142 25.17 -5.27 11.35
N GLN A 143 24.29 -6.20 10.97
CA GLN A 143 22.87 -5.94 10.94
C GLN A 143 22.35 -5.87 12.37
N ARG A 144 21.59 -4.81 12.68
CA ARG A 144 20.87 -4.75 13.96
C ARG A 144 19.85 -5.89 14.00
N PRO A 145 19.62 -6.50 15.18
CA PRO A 145 18.60 -7.54 15.33
C PRO A 145 17.24 -7.02 14.84
N ILE A 146 16.46 -7.88 14.18
CA ILE A 146 15.23 -7.52 13.47
C ILE A 146 14.27 -6.72 14.35
N GLN A 147 14.18 -7.06 15.64
CA GLN A 147 13.31 -6.39 16.60
C GLN A 147 13.69 -4.92 16.85
N LYS A 148 14.98 -4.56 16.71
CA LYS A 148 15.47 -3.18 16.92
C LYS A 148 15.46 -2.35 15.63
N ARG A 149 14.93 -2.87 14.52
CA ARG A 149 14.90 -2.14 13.24
C ARG A 149 13.71 -1.18 13.21
N PHE A 150 13.99 0.08 12.91
CA PHE A 150 12.98 1.16 12.86
C PHE A 150 11.76 0.77 12.01
N ARG A 151 11.95 0.24 10.79
CA ARG A 151 10.84 -0.15 9.88
C ARG A 151 9.95 -1.28 10.43
N THR A 152 10.47 -2.12 11.33
CA THR A 152 9.73 -3.22 11.97
C THR A 152 8.82 -2.73 13.09
N ILE A 153 9.25 -1.70 13.81
CA ILE A 153 8.45 -1.05 14.87
C ILE A 153 7.48 -0.05 14.24
N PHE A 154 8.00 0.80 13.35
CA PHE A 154 7.31 2.00 12.91
C PHE A 154 6.03 1.71 12.13
N ILE A 155 6.09 0.87 11.11
CA ILE A 155 4.98 0.70 10.17
C ILE A 155 3.78 -0.07 10.77
N PRO A 156 3.96 -1.23 11.44
CA PRO A 156 2.81 -1.93 12.01
C PRO A 156 2.31 -1.36 13.34
N PHE A 157 3.17 -0.72 14.15
CA PHE A 157 2.83 -0.37 15.54
C PHE A 157 2.84 1.13 15.83
N ALA A 158 3.86 1.86 15.36
CA ALA A 158 3.99 3.27 15.72
C ALA A 158 3.18 4.22 14.83
N LEU A 159 2.77 3.82 13.62
CA LEU A 159 2.06 4.70 12.69
C LEU A 159 0.83 5.39 13.30
N PRO A 160 -0.09 4.70 14.02
CA PRO A 160 -1.22 5.35 14.66
C PRO A 160 -0.78 6.42 15.68
N LEU A 161 0.26 6.17 16.47
CA LEU A 161 0.82 7.15 17.40
C LEU A 161 1.35 8.40 16.67
N PHE A 162 2.11 8.21 15.60
CA PHE A 162 2.63 9.34 14.82
C PHE A 162 1.51 10.13 14.13
N THR A 163 0.50 9.44 13.59
CA THR A 163 -0.69 10.07 13.04
C THR A 163 -1.39 10.94 14.09
N PHE A 164 -1.58 10.43 15.31
CA PHE A 164 -2.19 11.19 16.41
C PHE A 164 -1.41 12.48 16.73
N VAL A 165 -0.08 12.39 16.83
CA VAL A 165 0.77 13.55 17.11
C VAL A 165 0.70 14.58 15.98
N ILE A 166 0.83 14.13 14.73
CA ILE A 166 0.82 15.04 13.58
C ILE A 166 -0.55 15.71 13.43
N LEU A 167 -1.66 14.96 13.58
CA LEU A 167 -3.01 15.54 13.49
C LEU A 167 -3.24 16.63 14.54
N ASN A 168 -2.72 16.46 15.77
CA ASN A 168 -2.81 17.52 16.79
C ASN A 168 -1.94 18.74 16.45
N ILE A 169 -0.77 18.54 15.84
CA ILE A 169 0.07 19.64 15.34
C ILE A 169 -0.65 20.38 14.20
N ASP A 170 -1.17 19.66 13.21
CA ASP A 170 -1.90 20.24 12.07
C ASP A 170 -3.16 20.99 12.54
N HIS A 171 -3.87 20.44 13.53
CA HIS A 171 -5.02 21.07 14.16
C HIS A 171 -4.63 22.40 14.84
N PHE A 172 -3.48 22.50 15.49
CA PHE A 172 -3.02 23.79 16.01
C PHE A 172 -2.88 24.85 14.90
N PHE A 173 -2.37 24.47 13.73
CA PHE A 173 -2.24 25.38 12.57
C PHE A 173 -3.53 25.59 11.77
N ALA A 174 -4.55 24.77 11.99
CA ALA A 174 -5.84 24.83 11.33
C ALA A 174 -6.90 25.64 12.10
N TYR A 175 -6.51 26.34 13.17
CA TYR A 175 -7.42 27.10 14.03
C TYR A 175 -8.37 28.01 13.24
N GLN A 176 -9.67 27.90 13.53
CA GLN A 176 -10.71 28.65 12.82
C GLN A 176 -10.80 30.09 13.34
N SER A 177 -9.98 30.98 12.79
CA SER A 177 -10.03 32.42 13.09
C SER A 177 -9.70 33.28 11.89
N ASP A 178 -10.28 34.49 11.86
CA ASP A 178 -10.06 35.46 10.77
C ASP A 178 -8.57 35.81 10.59
N ALA A 179 -7.81 35.87 11.70
CA ALA A 179 -6.36 36.10 11.65
C ALA A 179 -5.58 34.93 11.02
N ASN A 180 -6.11 33.70 11.09
CA ASN A 180 -5.50 32.53 10.46
C ASN A 180 -5.81 32.46 8.96
N PHE A 181 -6.95 33.02 8.54
CA PHE A 181 -7.41 32.98 7.16
C PHE A 181 -6.66 33.99 6.29
N THR A 182 -5.76 33.48 5.45
CA THR A 182 -4.96 34.30 4.53
C THR A 182 -5.06 33.76 3.11
N LYS A 183 -4.97 34.63 2.11
CA LYS A 183 -5.00 34.24 0.69
C LYS A 183 -4.01 33.13 0.37
N THR A 184 -2.79 33.20 0.90
CA THR A 184 -1.75 32.18 0.68
C THR A 184 -2.15 30.82 1.26
N LYS A 185 -2.67 30.80 2.49
CA LYS A 185 -3.13 29.56 3.13
C LYS A 185 -4.37 29.00 2.43
N ASP A 186 -5.32 29.85 2.04
CA ASP A 186 -6.51 29.44 1.29
C ASP A 186 -6.13 28.78 -0.05
N LEU A 187 -5.23 29.39 -0.82
CA LEU A 187 -4.75 28.81 -2.08
C LEU A 187 -3.93 27.53 -1.88
N LEU A 188 -3.11 27.48 -0.83
CA LEU A 188 -2.32 26.28 -0.48
C LEU A 188 -3.22 25.12 -0.05
N ALA A 189 -4.23 25.41 0.78
CA ALA A 189 -5.22 24.43 1.23
C ALA A 189 -6.03 23.93 0.04
N TRP A 190 -6.49 24.81 -0.85
CA TRP A 190 -7.18 24.42 -2.08
C TRP A 190 -6.31 23.54 -2.98
N PHE A 191 -5.05 23.90 -3.18
CA PHE A 191 -4.13 23.11 -3.99
C PHE A 191 -3.98 21.68 -3.45
N SER A 192 -3.85 21.52 -2.14
CA SER A 192 -3.79 20.18 -1.53
C SER A 192 -5.13 19.46 -1.61
N TYR A 193 -6.19 20.10 -1.14
CA TYR A 193 -7.52 19.54 -0.97
C TYR A 193 -8.17 19.12 -2.30
N VAL A 194 -8.00 19.92 -3.35
CA VAL A 194 -8.63 19.68 -4.66
C VAL A 194 -7.64 19.05 -5.64
N ILE A 195 -6.49 19.70 -5.88
CA ILE A 195 -5.59 19.32 -6.97
C ILE A 195 -4.75 18.10 -6.59
N LEU A 196 -4.06 18.13 -5.45
CA LEU A 196 -3.25 16.99 -5.02
C LEU A 196 -4.11 15.79 -4.66
N HIS A 197 -5.28 15.99 -4.05
CA HIS A 197 -6.20 14.89 -3.79
C HIS A 197 -6.56 14.07 -5.03
N LEU A 198 -6.80 14.73 -6.17
CA LEU A 198 -7.07 14.05 -7.43
C LEU A 198 -5.81 13.47 -8.08
N THR A 199 -4.71 14.24 -8.07
CA THR A 199 -3.52 13.92 -8.88
C THR A 199 -2.52 13.00 -8.16
N ALA A 200 -2.36 13.10 -6.84
CA ALA A 200 -1.42 12.29 -6.06
C ALA A 200 -1.64 10.77 -6.18
N PRO A 201 -2.86 10.20 -6.12
CA PRO A 201 -3.06 8.77 -6.35
C PRO A 201 -2.70 8.34 -7.78
N ILE A 202 -2.92 9.22 -8.77
CA ILE A 202 -2.54 8.96 -10.17
C ILE A 202 -1.01 8.96 -10.31
N LEU A 203 -0.33 9.97 -9.76
CA LEU A 203 1.13 10.04 -9.77
C LEU A 203 1.76 8.87 -9.03
N THR A 204 1.16 8.45 -7.90
CA THR A 204 1.57 7.25 -7.17
C THR A 204 1.40 6.00 -8.03
N ALA A 205 0.26 5.85 -8.71
CA ALA A 205 0.02 4.74 -9.62
C ALA A 205 1.05 4.67 -10.76
N VAL A 206 1.36 5.81 -11.39
CA VAL A 206 2.41 5.91 -12.42
C VAL A 206 3.77 5.52 -11.86
N TYR A 207 4.15 6.04 -10.68
CA TYR A 207 5.41 5.67 -10.03
C TYR A 207 5.50 4.16 -9.77
N LEU A 208 4.45 3.55 -9.21
CA LEU A 208 4.43 2.11 -8.96
C LEU A 208 4.47 1.30 -10.25
N TYR A 209 3.82 1.76 -11.32
CA TYR A 209 3.87 1.08 -12.62
C TYR A 209 5.27 1.11 -13.24
N VAL A 210 5.93 2.26 -13.19
CA VAL A 210 7.23 2.51 -13.83
C VAL A 210 8.38 1.86 -13.06
N PHE A 211 8.39 1.98 -11.73
CA PHE A 211 9.56 1.65 -10.89
C PHE A 211 9.42 0.37 -10.05
N GLN A 212 8.22 -0.22 -9.95
CA GLN A 212 8.00 -1.36 -9.04
C GLN A 212 7.69 -2.65 -9.80
N PRO A 213 7.87 -3.82 -9.15
CA PRO A 213 7.59 -5.12 -9.75
C PRO A 213 6.18 -5.18 -10.36
N PRO A 214 6.02 -5.79 -11.56
CA PRO A 214 4.72 -5.96 -12.20
C PRO A 214 3.69 -6.58 -11.24
N GLY A 215 2.51 -5.98 -11.15
CA GLY A 215 1.46 -6.37 -10.20
C GLY A 215 1.37 -5.51 -8.93
N THR A 216 2.39 -4.70 -8.63
CA THR A 216 2.34 -3.77 -7.49
C THR A 216 1.25 -2.71 -7.65
N LEU A 217 1.09 -2.15 -8.86
CA LEU A 217 0.01 -1.19 -9.15
C LEU A 217 -1.38 -1.79 -8.92
N LYS A 218 -1.60 -3.05 -9.32
CA LYS A 218 -2.86 -3.75 -9.07
C LYS A 218 -3.17 -3.79 -7.56
N CYS A 219 -2.16 -4.11 -6.75
CA CYS A 219 -2.32 -4.14 -5.29
C CYS A 219 -2.68 -2.75 -4.73
N PHE A 220 -2.04 -1.69 -5.21
CA PHE A 220 -2.38 -0.32 -4.82
C PHE A 220 -3.83 0.03 -5.17
N SER A 221 -4.25 -0.26 -6.40
CA SER A 221 -5.62 -0.01 -6.85
C SER A 221 -6.67 -0.78 -6.05
N PHE A 222 -6.41 -2.06 -5.76
CA PHE A 222 -7.29 -2.86 -4.91
C PHE A 222 -7.35 -2.32 -3.47
N ALA A 223 -6.21 -1.94 -2.88
CA ALA A 223 -6.19 -1.42 -1.53
C ALA A 223 -6.91 -0.06 -1.43
N LEU A 224 -6.72 0.82 -2.42
CA LEU A 224 -7.41 2.11 -2.53
C LEU A 224 -8.91 1.94 -2.80
N GLY A 225 -9.30 0.98 -3.64
CA GLY A 225 -10.71 0.70 -3.88
C GLY A 225 -11.41 0.11 -2.66
N LEU A 226 -10.82 -0.88 -1.99
CA LEU A 226 -11.41 -1.53 -0.81
C LEU A 226 -11.65 -0.55 0.34
N GLN A 227 -10.66 0.30 0.67
CA GLN A 227 -10.83 1.31 1.73
C GLN A 227 -11.93 2.31 1.37
N ASN A 228 -12.06 2.67 0.08
CA ASN A 228 -13.03 3.67 -0.36
C ASN A 228 -14.44 3.09 -0.46
N ILE A 229 -14.58 1.82 -0.87
CA ILE A 229 -15.84 1.07 -0.76
C ILE A 229 -16.26 1.01 0.71
N ALA A 230 -15.36 0.63 1.62
CA ALA A 230 -15.66 0.60 3.06
C ALA A 230 -16.06 2.00 3.59
N GLY A 231 -15.38 3.05 3.14
CA GLY A 231 -15.69 4.43 3.52
C GLY A 231 -17.07 4.87 3.06
N VAL A 232 -17.41 4.70 1.77
CA VAL A 232 -18.74 5.07 1.27
C VAL A 232 -19.85 4.23 1.90
N LEU A 233 -19.61 2.94 2.18
CA LEU A 233 -20.57 2.12 2.93
C LEU A 233 -20.76 2.65 4.36
N THR A 234 -19.69 3.11 5.01
CA THR A 234 -19.78 3.74 6.33
C THR A 234 -20.60 5.04 6.26
N HIS A 235 -20.38 5.89 5.25
CA HIS A 235 -21.16 7.11 5.04
C HIS A 235 -22.65 6.85 4.84
N LEU A 236 -23.00 5.73 4.18
CA LEU A 236 -24.38 5.35 3.92
C LEU A 236 -25.06 4.68 5.12
N LEU A 237 -24.32 3.92 5.92
CA LEU A 237 -24.85 3.16 7.07
C LEU A 237 -24.85 3.95 8.37
N VAL A 238 -23.86 4.83 8.56
CA VAL A 238 -23.69 5.64 9.77
C VAL A 238 -23.33 7.08 9.36
N PRO A 239 -24.30 7.82 8.80
CA PRO A 239 -24.06 9.17 8.32
C PRO A 239 -23.72 10.09 9.50
N MET A 240 -22.65 10.87 9.36
CA MET A 240 -22.12 11.75 10.40
C MET A 240 -21.80 13.12 9.81
N ALA A 241 -22.06 14.17 10.60
CA ALA A 241 -21.79 15.55 10.20
C ALA A 241 -20.30 15.89 10.32
N SER A 242 -19.87 16.83 9.49
CA SER A 242 -18.55 17.47 9.47
C SER A 242 -18.50 18.68 10.43
N PRO A 243 -17.31 19.26 10.66
CA PRO A 243 -17.14 20.46 11.51
C PRO A 243 -17.98 21.65 11.08
N TRP A 244 -17.99 21.99 9.78
CA TRP A 244 -18.74 23.16 9.29
C TRP A 244 -20.22 23.14 9.69
N PHE A 245 -20.83 21.96 9.78
CA PHE A 245 -22.24 21.84 10.16
C PHE A 245 -22.44 22.28 11.61
N THR A 246 -21.55 21.85 12.51
CA THR A 246 -21.59 22.20 13.93
C THR A 246 -21.24 23.67 14.14
N HIS A 247 -20.26 24.22 13.41
CA HIS A 247 -19.93 25.65 13.50
C HIS A 247 -21.02 26.56 12.93
N MET A 248 -21.79 26.10 11.95
CA MET A 248 -22.85 26.88 11.32
C MET A 248 -24.17 26.84 12.10
N TYR A 249 -24.62 25.65 12.51
CA TYR A 249 -25.94 25.44 13.09
C TYR A 249 -25.91 25.20 14.61
N GLY A 250 -24.76 24.83 15.17
CA GLY A 250 -24.61 24.43 16.56
C GLY A 250 -24.83 22.93 16.80
N ILE A 251 -24.27 22.42 17.89
CA ILE A 251 -24.28 20.97 18.19
C ILE A 251 -25.68 20.40 18.51
N ASP A 252 -26.61 21.24 18.96
CA ASP A 252 -27.96 20.85 19.36
C ASP A 252 -29.02 21.11 18.28
N ASP A 253 -28.60 21.50 17.07
CA ASP A 253 -29.51 21.66 15.94
C ASP A 253 -30.18 20.33 15.58
N THR A 254 -31.51 20.38 15.44
CA THR A 254 -32.34 19.26 14.97
C THR A 254 -33.07 19.58 13.68
N GLU A 255 -33.13 20.86 13.28
CA GLU A 255 -33.87 21.30 12.10
C GLU A 255 -33.14 20.93 10.81
N HIS A 256 -31.81 21.14 10.77
CA HIS A 256 -30.98 20.94 9.57
C HIS A 256 -30.39 19.53 9.49
N VAL A 257 -30.61 18.68 10.51
CA VAL A 257 -30.18 17.28 10.56
C VAL A 257 -31.16 16.40 9.77
N ASN A 258 -31.19 16.60 8.44
CA ASN A 258 -32.09 15.88 7.56
C ASN A 258 -31.52 15.70 6.14
N TYR A 259 -32.07 14.76 5.36
CA TYR A 259 -31.59 14.45 4.01
C TYR A 259 -31.96 15.45 2.91
N THR A 260 -32.64 16.55 3.24
CA THR A 260 -32.90 17.66 2.31
C THR A 260 -31.83 18.75 2.39
N GLN A 261 -30.94 18.70 3.39
CA GLN A 261 -29.82 19.61 3.54
C GLN A 261 -28.90 19.55 2.31
N GLU A 262 -28.57 20.72 1.76
CA GLU A 262 -27.61 20.83 0.66
C GLU A 262 -26.16 20.79 1.16
N GLY A 263 -25.25 20.32 0.31
CA GLY A 263 -23.81 20.33 0.59
C GLY A 263 -23.25 21.75 0.64
N PHE A 264 -22.37 22.02 1.61
CA PHE A 264 -21.72 23.31 1.78
C PHE A 264 -20.22 23.24 1.49
N ALA A 265 -19.69 24.25 0.80
CA ALA A 265 -18.26 24.30 0.44
C ALA A 265 -17.34 24.75 1.59
N ALA A 266 -17.90 25.20 2.73
CA ALA A 266 -17.15 25.61 3.93
C ALA A 266 -16.02 26.61 3.60
N GLY A 267 -14.81 26.37 4.09
CA GLY A 267 -13.67 27.27 3.87
C GLY A 267 -13.30 27.48 2.40
N LEU A 268 -13.75 26.62 1.46
CA LEU A 268 -13.49 26.80 0.03
C LEU A 268 -14.23 28.00 -0.56
N VAL A 269 -15.28 28.52 0.10
CA VAL A 269 -15.96 29.75 -0.33
C VAL A 269 -14.97 30.93 -0.37
N ARG A 270 -13.99 30.96 0.56
CA ARG A 270 -12.93 31.99 0.55
C ARG A 270 -12.06 31.89 -0.70
N VAL A 271 -11.77 30.67 -1.17
CA VAL A 271 -10.97 30.42 -2.37
C VAL A 271 -11.71 30.87 -3.63
N ASP A 272 -13.01 30.58 -3.70
CA ASP A 272 -13.89 31.03 -4.77
C ASP A 272 -13.85 32.57 -4.89
N SER A 273 -13.91 33.29 -3.75
CA SER A 273 -13.74 34.75 -3.71
C SER A 273 -12.37 35.20 -4.21
N HIS A 274 -11.27 34.52 -3.85
CA HIS A 274 -9.92 34.88 -4.30
C HIS A 274 -9.69 34.66 -5.80
N LEU A 275 -10.33 33.64 -6.38
CA LEU A 275 -10.19 33.27 -7.80
C LEU A 275 -11.24 33.93 -8.70
N GLY A 276 -12.28 34.57 -8.13
CA GLY A 276 -13.40 35.12 -8.89
C GLY A 276 -14.22 34.04 -9.61
N THR A 277 -14.30 32.84 -9.03
CA THR A 277 -15.05 31.71 -9.59
C THR A 277 -16.06 31.15 -8.58
N HIS A 278 -17.00 30.34 -9.04
CA HIS A 278 -17.94 29.60 -8.17
C HIS A 278 -17.79 28.08 -8.35
N LEU A 279 -16.62 27.62 -8.80
CA LEU A 279 -16.41 26.23 -9.19
C LEU A 279 -16.49 25.30 -7.98
N ASN A 280 -15.86 25.69 -6.85
CA ASN A 280 -15.86 24.85 -5.67
C ASN A 280 -17.26 24.83 -5.03
N THR A 281 -17.90 26.00 -4.90
CA THR A 281 -19.26 26.11 -4.38
C THR A 281 -20.24 25.24 -5.16
N LYS A 282 -20.30 25.39 -6.49
CA LYS A 282 -21.19 24.59 -7.35
C LYS A 282 -20.90 23.09 -7.27
N GLY A 283 -19.63 22.70 -7.13
CA GLY A 283 -19.25 21.29 -6.98
C GLY A 283 -19.81 20.65 -5.72
N PHE A 284 -19.72 21.34 -4.57
CA PHE A 284 -20.16 20.81 -3.27
C PHE A 284 -21.68 20.73 -3.13
N HIS A 285 -22.44 21.67 -3.70
CA HIS A 285 -23.90 21.58 -3.74
C HIS A 285 -24.39 20.32 -4.46
N MET A 286 -23.58 19.75 -5.36
CA MET A 286 -23.90 18.52 -6.11
C MET A 286 -23.50 17.23 -5.39
N SER A 287 -22.96 17.29 -4.16
CA SER A 287 -22.55 16.08 -3.43
C SER A 287 -23.77 15.22 -3.08
N PRO A 288 -23.78 13.92 -3.45
CA PRO A 288 -24.89 13.02 -3.13
C PRO A 288 -24.93 12.61 -1.64
N ILE A 289 -23.84 12.87 -0.90
CA ILE A 289 -23.68 12.49 0.50
C ILE A 289 -23.17 13.72 1.27
N VAL A 290 -24.07 14.38 2.00
CA VAL A 290 -23.75 15.57 2.81
C VAL A 290 -23.18 15.16 4.18
N PHE A 291 -23.81 14.21 4.85
CA PHE A 291 -23.38 13.67 6.16
C PHE A 291 -22.41 12.50 6.01
N GLY A 292 -21.37 12.69 5.19
CA GLY A 292 -20.35 11.69 4.86
C GLY A 292 -18.98 12.01 5.45
N ALA A 293 -18.91 12.60 6.65
CA ALA A 293 -17.63 13.04 7.22
C ALA A 293 -16.71 11.86 7.61
N VAL A 294 -17.28 10.78 8.18
CA VAL A 294 -16.51 9.69 8.79
C VAL A 294 -16.64 8.38 8.02
N PRO A 295 -15.54 7.76 7.55
CA PRO A 295 -14.15 8.25 7.63
C PRO A 295 -13.83 9.30 6.56
N SER A 296 -12.74 10.05 6.75
CA SER A 296 -12.21 10.91 5.70
C SER A 296 -11.55 10.10 4.59
N LEU A 297 -12.14 10.13 3.40
CA LEU A 297 -11.53 9.56 2.19
C LEU A 297 -10.31 10.38 1.72
N HIS A 298 -10.27 11.68 2.02
CA HIS A 298 -9.08 12.51 1.77
C HIS A 298 -7.87 11.99 2.55
N SER A 299 -8.05 11.72 3.85
CA SER A 299 -7.01 11.11 4.68
C SER A 299 -6.67 9.70 4.20
N ALA A 300 -7.67 8.85 3.98
CA ALA A 300 -7.45 7.46 3.59
C ALA A 300 -6.65 7.35 2.28
N ILE A 301 -6.98 8.15 1.25
CA ILE A 301 -6.26 8.15 -0.03
C ILE A 301 -4.82 8.65 0.15
N ALA A 302 -4.61 9.77 0.87
CA ALA A 302 -3.28 10.30 1.11
C ALA A 302 -2.40 9.31 1.86
N PHE A 303 -2.95 8.65 2.88
CA PHE A 303 -2.24 7.64 3.65
C PHE A 303 -1.95 6.38 2.84
N GLN A 304 -2.85 5.97 1.94
CA GLN A 304 -2.61 4.83 1.05
C GLN A 304 -1.46 5.10 0.08
N CYS A 305 -1.39 6.31 -0.50
CA CYS A 305 -0.25 6.73 -1.32
C CYS A 305 1.05 6.62 -0.53
N PHE A 306 1.07 7.10 0.71
CA PHE A 306 2.23 7.00 1.60
C PHE A 306 2.63 5.58 1.94
N LEU A 307 1.70 4.70 2.29
CA LEU A 307 2.01 3.32 2.64
C LEU A 307 2.72 2.62 1.47
N PHE A 308 2.22 2.79 0.24
CA PHE A 308 2.86 2.22 -0.94
C PHE A 308 4.20 2.88 -1.26
N LEU A 309 4.29 4.22 -1.26
CA LEU A 309 5.53 4.92 -1.57
C LEU A 309 6.62 4.59 -0.53
N VAL A 310 6.34 4.64 0.77
CA VAL A 310 7.31 4.33 1.83
C VAL A 310 7.64 2.84 1.91
N SER A 311 6.69 1.95 1.60
CA SER A 311 6.94 0.52 1.60
C SER A 311 7.79 0.05 0.43
N ARG A 312 7.57 0.62 -0.75
CA ARG A 312 8.13 0.14 -2.02
C ARG A 312 9.37 0.90 -2.49
N SER A 313 9.48 2.20 -2.23
CA SER A 313 10.68 2.96 -2.59
C SER A 313 11.90 2.37 -1.88
N THR A 314 12.83 1.84 -2.68
CA THR A 314 14.04 1.22 -2.16
C THR A 314 14.90 2.26 -1.48
N SER A 315 15.67 1.81 -0.49
CA SER A 315 16.55 2.69 0.28
C SER A 315 18.03 2.49 -0.05
N LEU A 316 18.29 1.66 -1.07
CA LEU A 316 19.61 1.20 -1.45
C LEU A 316 19.61 1.10 -2.97
N LYS A 317 20.57 1.77 -3.60
CA LYS A 317 20.93 1.53 -5.00
C LYS A 317 22.42 1.17 -5.14
N HIS A 318 22.82 0.61 -6.27
CA HIS A 318 24.18 0.13 -6.61
C HIS A 318 24.60 -1.11 -5.81
N ARG A 319 23.63 -1.93 -5.41
CA ARG A 319 23.93 -3.15 -4.66
C ARG A 319 24.62 -4.19 -5.53
N PHE A 320 24.30 -4.20 -6.83
CA PHE A 320 24.73 -5.26 -7.76
C PHE A 320 25.85 -4.83 -8.72
N SER A 321 26.24 -3.55 -8.76
CA SER A 321 27.38 -3.08 -9.57
C SER A 321 28.73 -3.68 -9.15
N ASN A 322 28.85 -4.21 -7.94
CA ASN A 322 30.05 -4.92 -7.49
C ASN A 322 29.78 -6.43 -7.54
N ALA A 323 30.46 -7.13 -8.45
CA ALA A 323 30.41 -8.57 -8.72
C ALA A 323 30.81 -9.51 -7.55
N GLY A 324 30.63 -9.09 -6.30
CA GLY A 324 30.73 -9.95 -5.13
C GLY A 324 29.36 -10.54 -4.80
N GLY A 325 29.17 -11.83 -5.08
CA GLY A 325 27.92 -12.56 -4.90
C GLY A 325 27.17 -12.25 -3.60
N PHE A 326 25.85 -12.15 -3.70
CA PHE A 326 24.97 -11.84 -2.59
C PHE A 326 24.87 -13.06 -1.65
N THR A 327 25.61 -13.06 -0.55
CA THR A 327 25.56 -14.16 0.42
C THR A 327 24.61 -13.80 1.56
N MET A 328 23.41 -14.39 1.61
CA MET A 328 22.49 -14.25 2.75
C MET A 328 22.84 -15.27 3.84
N HIS A 329 22.89 -14.85 5.10
CA HIS A 329 23.05 -15.76 6.24
C HIS A 329 21.70 -16.42 6.61
N ASN A 330 21.65 -17.75 6.73
CA ASN A 330 20.43 -18.55 7.05
C ASN A 330 19.56 -18.11 8.25
N ASN A 331 19.98 -17.20 9.13
CA ASN A 331 19.05 -16.69 10.16
C ASN A 331 17.91 -15.84 9.57
N ASP A 332 18.05 -15.40 8.32
CA ASP A 332 17.02 -14.66 7.58
C ASP A 332 16.23 -15.56 6.58
N SER A 333 16.58 -16.85 6.43
CA SER A 333 15.88 -17.78 5.51
C SER A 333 14.55 -18.30 6.04
N SER A 334 14.21 -18.01 7.30
CA SER A 334 12.86 -18.23 7.83
C SER A 334 11.78 -17.49 7.02
N THR A 335 12.18 -16.45 6.27
CA THR A 335 11.30 -15.72 5.33
C THR A 335 10.92 -16.56 4.10
N PHE A 336 11.76 -17.52 3.71
CA PHE A 336 11.53 -18.42 2.57
C PHE A 336 10.93 -19.77 3.01
N LYS A 337 11.08 -20.16 4.28
CA LYS A 337 10.52 -21.40 4.81
C LYS A 337 9.00 -21.38 5.00
N LEU A 338 8.39 -20.22 5.23
CA LEU A 338 6.92 -20.07 5.25
C LEU A 338 6.26 -20.28 3.87
N SER A 339 7.04 -20.59 2.83
CA SER A 339 6.59 -20.61 1.44
C SER A 339 6.82 -21.92 0.69
N GLU A 340 7.46 -22.92 1.30
CA GLU A 340 7.60 -24.27 0.73
C GLU A 340 6.40 -25.17 1.07
N GLU A 341 5.62 -24.84 2.11
CA GLU A 341 4.42 -25.63 2.49
C GLU A 341 3.17 -25.33 1.64
N ASP A 342 3.18 -24.28 0.80
CA ASP A 342 2.03 -23.85 -0.04
C ASP A 342 2.17 -24.23 -1.53
N SER A 343 3.03 -25.20 -1.89
CA SER A 343 3.05 -25.72 -3.27
C SER A 343 1.87 -26.67 -3.50
N GLU A 344 0.67 -26.12 -3.62
CA GLU A 344 -0.41 -26.79 -4.35
C GLU A 344 -0.12 -26.66 -5.85
N ASP A 345 -0.05 -27.81 -6.51
CA ASP A 345 0.02 -27.99 -7.95
C ASP A 345 -1.04 -27.14 -8.67
N GLU A 346 -0.64 -26.09 -9.38
CA GLU A 346 -1.43 -25.65 -10.53
C GLU A 346 -1.13 -26.61 -11.69
N GLY A 347 -1.89 -27.71 -11.69
CA GLY A 347 -1.95 -28.69 -12.77
C GLY A 347 -2.46 -28.05 -14.06
N ASP A 348 -1.68 -28.27 -15.11
CA ASP A 348 -1.90 -27.85 -16.49
C ASP A 348 -3.22 -28.42 -17.05
N ASN A 349 -3.97 -27.58 -17.77
CA ASN A 349 -5.20 -27.97 -18.44
C ASN A 349 -4.86 -28.85 -19.65
N SER A 350 -4.98 -30.17 -19.50
CA SER A 350 -5.08 -31.09 -20.64
C SER A 350 -6.07 -32.22 -20.36
N ILE A 351 -7.18 -32.18 -21.12
CA ILE A 351 -8.08 -33.26 -21.59
C ILE A 351 -8.33 -34.44 -20.62
N PRO A 352 -9.57 -34.66 -20.13
CA PRO A 352 -9.87 -35.79 -19.24
C PRO A 352 -9.92 -37.12 -20.02
N PRO A 353 -9.27 -38.21 -19.53
CA PRO A 353 -9.58 -39.55 -20.01
C PRO A 353 -10.89 -40.04 -19.36
N THR A 354 -11.64 -40.75 -20.18
CA THR A 354 -12.98 -41.28 -19.94
C THR A 354 -13.00 -42.23 -18.73
N ILE A 355 -13.86 -41.98 -17.74
CA ILE A 355 -14.13 -42.90 -16.63
C ILE A 355 -15.32 -43.78 -17.01
N GLY A 356 -15.08 -45.09 -17.13
CA GLY A 356 -16.13 -46.11 -17.19
C GLY A 356 -16.68 -46.41 -15.78
N PRO A 357 -17.96 -46.80 -15.67
CA PRO A 357 -18.59 -47.08 -14.38
C PRO A 357 -18.18 -48.47 -13.90
N ASN A 358 -17.83 -48.58 -12.62
CA ASN A 358 -17.99 -49.72 -11.71
C ASN A 358 -17.18 -49.36 -10.45
N ASP A 359 -17.85 -48.79 -9.46
CA ASP A 359 -18.22 -49.45 -8.19
C ASP A 359 -17.21 -49.01 -7.11
N LEU A 360 -17.48 -47.95 -6.33
CA LEU A 360 -18.36 -47.91 -5.15
C LEU A 360 -18.11 -49.05 -4.16
N GLU A 361 -17.05 -48.94 -3.36
CA GLU A 361 -17.07 -49.49 -2.00
C GLU A 361 -16.47 -48.49 -1.00
N VAL A 362 -17.25 -48.28 0.07
CA VAL A 362 -17.03 -47.44 1.24
C VAL A 362 -16.89 -48.40 2.41
N GLU A 363 -15.90 -48.21 3.31
CA GLU A 363 -15.90 -48.56 4.77
C GLU A 363 -14.44 -48.49 5.34
N PRO A 364 -14.21 -48.42 6.67
CA PRO A 364 -13.75 -47.18 7.30
C PRO A 364 -12.46 -47.32 8.16
N LEU A 365 -12.14 -46.20 8.82
CA LEU A 365 -11.04 -45.91 9.72
C LEU A 365 -10.92 -46.89 10.92
N GLY A 366 -9.72 -47.42 11.17
CA GLY A 366 -9.44 -48.21 12.37
C GLY A 366 -7.94 -48.41 12.69
N THR A 367 -7.53 -47.78 13.79
CA THR A 367 -6.48 -48.19 14.76
C THR A 367 -4.99 -48.20 14.38
N VAL A 368 -4.27 -47.38 15.15
CA VAL A 368 -2.81 -47.31 15.36
C VAL A 368 -2.38 -48.44 16.30
N GLU A 369 -1.25 -49.12 16.03
CA GLU A 369 -0.11 -49.44 16.94
C GLU A 369 0.87 -50.51 16.35
N PRO A 370 2.10 -50.72 16.86
CA PRO A 370 3.32 -50.21 16.19
C PRO A 370 4.46 -51.26 15.98
N VAL A 371 5.56 -50.86 15.31
CA VAL A 371 6.96 -51.40 15.46
C VAL A 371 7.15 -52.86 14.92
N ASP A 372 8.19 -53.31 14.19
CA ASP A 372 9.62 -53.09 14.22
C ASP A 372 10.32 -53.59 12.92
N ILE A 373 11.50 -53.00 12.68
CA ILE A 373 12.74 -53.47 12.01
C ILE A 373 12.74 -54.83 11.27
N SER A 374 13.12 -54.82 9.97
CA SER A 374 14.37 -55.47 9.49
C SER A 374 14.61 -55.31 7.98
N ASN A 375 15.89 -55.09 7.66
CA ASN A 375 16.54 -55.10 6.35
C ASN A 375 16.05 -56.19 5.39
N GLU A 376 16.07 -55.90 4.08
CA GLU A 376 16.92 -56.61 3.11
C GLU A 376 16.81 -56.01 1.68
N ARG A 377 17.99 -55.77 1.06
CA ARG A 377 18.18 -55.66 -0.40
C ARG A 377 18.41 -57.08 -0.95
N PRO A 378 18.00 -57.38 -2.19
CA PRO A 378 18.97 -57.45 -3.30
C PRO A 378 18.40 -56.89 -4.63
N SER A 379 19.07 -56.00 -5.37
CA SER A 379 20.06 -56.24 -6.45
C SER A 379 19.54 -56.87 -7.76
N SER A 380 19.45 -56.02 -8.80
CA SER A 380 19.79 -56.27 -10.23
C SER A 380 18.81 -57.11 -11.09
N PRO A 381 18.88 -57.13 -12.45
CA PRO A 381 19.87 -56.51 -13.34
C PRO A 381 19.35 -55.85 -14.66
N SER A 382 20.22 -55.00 -15.22
CA SER A 382 20.54 -54.73 -16.64
C SER A 382 19.51 -54.98 -17.78
N SER A 383 19.37 -53.96 -18.63
CA SER A 383 19.51 -54.17 -20.09
C SER A 383 20.09 -52.93 -20.76
N SER A 384 21.29 -53.11 -21.29
CA SER A 384 22.04 -52.23 -22.18
C SER A 384 21.37 -52.10 -23.55
N PHE A 385 21.29 -50.88 -24.08
CA PHE A 385 21.34 -50.66 -25.53
C PHE A 385 22.06 -49.34 -25.82
N THR A 386 23.27 -49.46 -26.36
CA THR A 386 24.07 -48.38 -26.94
C THR A 386 23.78 -48.29 -28.43
N VAL A 387 23.42 -47.09 -28.91
CA VAL A 387 23.71 -46.67 -30.29
C VAL A 387 24.36 -45.28 -30.21
N SER A 388 25.58 -45.22 -30.73
CA SER A 388 26.43 -44.05 -30.85
C SER A 388 26.15 -43.36 -32.19
N SER A 389 26.01 -42.04 -32.16
CA SER A 389 26.49 -41.17 -33.25
C SER A 389 26.98 -39.85 -32.67
N ASN A 390 28.30 -39.67 -32.76
CA ASN A 390 29.06 -38.46 -32.48
C ASN A 390 28.49 -37.25 -33.25
N GLU A 391 28.37 -36.11 -32.57
CA GLU A 391 29.01 -34.88 -33.00
C GLU A 391 29.22 -33.90 -31.82
N ARG A 392 30.33 -33.19 -31.92
CA ARG A 392 31.09 -32.46 -30.88
C ARG A 392 30.70 -30.98 -31.02
N SER A 393 30.30 -30.24 -29.99
CA SER A 393 31.24 -29.46 -29.19
C SER A 393 30.53 -28.51 -28.19
N THR A 394 31.04 -28.58 -26.96
CA THR A 394 31.27 -27.49 -25.99
C THR A 394 30.10 -26.73 -25.34
N GLY A 395 29.80 -27.14 -24.10
CA GLY A 395 29.67 -26.18 -23.00
C GLY A 395 28.32 -26.10 -22.28
N GLY A 396 27.76 -27.24 -21.89
CA GLY A 396 26.57 -27.32 -21.04
C GLY A 396 26.80 -26.92 -19.59
N GLY A 397 25.68 -26.63 -18.92
CA GLY A 397 25.58 -26.41 -17.48
C GLY A 397 24.13 -26.42 -17.02
N ASP A 398 23.36 -27.42 -17.46
CA ASP A 398 22.15 -27.84 -16.76
C ASP A 398 22.59 -28.48 -15.43
N GLY A 399 21.91 -28.13 -14.33
CA GLY A 399 22.33 -28.62 -13.02
C GLY A 399 21.35 -28.25 -11.92
N SER A 400 20.40 -29.15 -11.65
CA SER A 400 19.90 -29.34 -10.29
C SER A 400 21.11 -29.62 -9.39
N ILE A 401 21.33 -28.83 -8.34
CA ILE A 401 22.43 -29.08 -7.41
C ILE A 401 21.91 -28.91 -5.98
N ILE A 402 21.47 -30.03 -5.41
CA ILE A 402 21.64 -30.33 -3.98
C ILE A 402 23.13 -30.59 -3.78
N ASN A 403 23.77 -29.83 -2.88
CA ASN A 403 25.14 -30.10 -2.47
C ASN A 403 25.11 -30.58 -1.01
N SER A 404 25.73 -31.72 -0.74
CA SER A 404 25.72 -32.47 0.54
C SER A 404 26.68 -31.93 1.60
N ASN A 405 27.06 -30.66 1.51
CA ASN A 405 27.80 -29.95 2.54
C ASN A 405 27.00 -28.70 2.90
N GLY A 406 26.69 -28.49 4.19
CA GLY A 406 25.87 -27.39 4.72
C GLY A 406 26.38 -25.96 4.48
N ASN A 407 27.18 -25.73 3.44
CA ASN A 407 27.58 -24.42 2.95
C ASN A 407 26.51 -23.83 2.02
N LYS A 408 25.97 -22.71 2.51
CA LYS A 408 24.89 -21.92 1.92
C LYS A 408 25.31 -21.37 0.57
N LYS A 409 24.51 -21.61 -0.48
CA LYS A 409 24.71 -20.95 -1.79
C LYS A 409 24.44 -19.45 -1.65
N PRO A 410 25.29 -18.56 -2.21
CA PRO A 410 24.94 -17.16 -2.35
C PRO A 410 23.73 -17.04 -3.29
N LEU A 411 22.77 -16.17 -2.97
CA LEU A 411 21.69 -15.85 -3.90
C LEU A 411 22.32 -15.15 -5.11
N GLN A 412 22.11 -15.70 -6.29
CA GLN A 412 22.61 -15.10 -7.53
C GLN A 412 21.41 -14.58 -8.31
N PHE A 413 21.37 -13.28 -8.55
CA PHE A 413 20.30 -12.67 -9.34
C PHE A 413 20.63 -12.80 -10.83
N VAL A 414 19.60 -12.94 -11.66
CA VAL A 414 19.69 -12.91 -13.11
C VAL A 414 20.26 -11.56 -13.55
N HIS A 415 21.33 -11.63 -14.34
CA HIS A 415 22.00 -10.46 -14.90
C HIS A 415 21.20 -9.93 -16.10
N LEU A 416 20.65 -8.71 -16.00
CA LEU A 416 19.76 -8.14 -17.02
C LEU A 416 20.39 -7.03 -17.87
N TYR A 417 21.38 -6.31 -17.32
CA TYR A 417 22.06 -5.18 -17.95
C TYR A 417 23.44 -4.97 -17.30
N ASP A 418 24.36 -4.35 -18.03
CA ASP A 418 25.64 -3.90 -17.49
C ASP A 418 25.52 -2.47 -16.94
N GLU A 419 25.87 -2.27 -15.67
CA GLU A 419 25.81 -0.95 -15.03
C GLU A 419 27.07 -0.11 -15.32
N ASP A 420 26.90 1.06 -15.95
CA ASP A 420 27.97 2.03 -16.17
C ASP A 420 28.21 2.89 -14.92
N THR A 421 29.13 2.45 -14.06
CA THR A 421 29.39 3.09 -12.76
C THR A 421 29.82 4.55 -12.85
N ASP A 422 30.47 4.97 -13.95
CA ASP A 422 30.89 6.37 -14.14
C ASP A 422 29.66 7.25 -14.41
N PHE A 423 28.70 6.72 -15.15
CA PHE A 423 27.43 7.39 -15.39
C PHE A 423 26.53 7.37 -14.15
N THR A 424 26.42 6.24 -13.46
CA THR A 424 25.47 6.06 -12.37
C THR A 424 25.87 6.77 -11.07
N ASN A 425 27.17 7.00 -10.84
CA ASN A 425 27.69 7.72 -9.68
C ASN A 425 27.53 9.26 -9.75
N LYS A 426 26.98 9.81 -10.84
CA LYS A 426 26.74 11.25 -10.94
C LYS A 426 25.83 11.73 -9.81
N TRP A 427 26.16 12.89 -9.24
CA TRP A 427 25.46 13.44 -8.06
C TRP A 427 23.94 13.55 -8.24
N ILE A 428 23.47 13.87 -9.45
CA ILE A 428 22.05 14.01 -9.77
C ILE A 428 21.29 12.70 -9.54
N PHE A 429 21.92 11.55 -9.82
CA PHE A 429 21.30 10.27 -9.59
C PHE A 429 21.28 9.90 -8.11
N LYS A 430 22.28 10.30 -7.31
CA LYS A 430 22.31 10.02 -5.87
C LYS A 430 21.04 10.49 -5.14
N ILE A 431 20.55 11.70 -5.46
CA ILE A 431 19.32 12.26 -4.84
C ILE A 431 18.07 11.44 -5.25
N VAL A 432 18.02 10.99 -6.49
CA VAL A 432 16.89 10.24 -7.05
C VAL A 432 16.97 8.75 -6.67
N ASN A 433 18.16 8.26 -6.34
CA ASN A 433 18.46 6.86 -6.08
C ASN A 433 18.02 6.39 -4.70
N ASP A 434 18.10 7.23 -3.65
CA ASP A 434 17.82 6.81 -2.27
C ASP A 434 16.32 6.62 -1.93
N GLY A 435 15.45 6.59 -2.94
CA GLY A 435 13.99 6.59 -2.78
C GLY A 435 13.49 7.75 -1.91
N PHE A 436 14.33 8.77 -1.69
CA PHE A 436 14.06 9.88 -0.80
C PHE A 436 12.95 10.76 -1.35
N ILE A 437 13.02 11.09 -2.65
CA ILE A 437 12.03 11.93 -3.35
C ILE A 437 10.58 11.41 -3.14
N PRO A 438 10.23 10.16 -3.48
CA PRO A 438 8.86 9.67 -3.28
C PRO A 438 8.45 9.63 -1.81
N LYS A 439 9.38 9.33 -0.88
CA LYS A 439 9.09 9.33 0.56
C LYS A 439 8.79 10.75 1.07
N PHE A 440 9.62 11.72 0.68
CA PHE A 440 9.51 13.11 1.08
C PHE A 440 8.18 13.71 0.61
N TRP A 441 7.87 13.57 -0.69
CA TRP A 441 6.62 14.09 -1.24
C TRP A 441 5.39 13.39 -0.66
N ALA A 442 5.47 12.08 -0.36
CA ALA A 442 4.38 11.38 0.31
C ALA A 442 4.09 11.91 1.72
N VAL A 443 5.14 12.14 2.52
CA VAL A 443 5.01 12.70 3.88
C VAL A 443 4.47 14.12 3.81
N LEU A 444 5.05 14.96 2.95
CA LEU A 444 4.62 16.34 2.77
C LEU A 444 3.14 16.42 2.33
N TYR A 445 2.74 15.54 1.39
CA TYR A 445 1.37 15.50 0.90
C TYR A 445 0.38 15.15 2.02
N ILE A 446 0.65 14.15 2.85
CA ILE A 446 -0.26 13.78 3.94
C ILE A 446 -0.45 14.94 4.92
N ILE A 447 0.65 15.51 5.42
CA ILE A 447 0.62 16.60 6.41
C ILE A 447 -0.18 17.77 5.83
N LEU A 448 0.13 18.14 4.58
CA LEU A 448 -0.58 19.22 3.91
C LEU A 448 -2.07 18.92 3.69
N GLN A 449 -2.41 17.67 3.35
CA GLN A 449 -3.79 17.24 3.12
C GLN A 449 -4.61 17.27 4.41
N TRP A 450 -4.06 16.77 5.52
CA TRP A 450 -4.73 16.79 6.83
C TRP A 450 -4.96 18.21 7.32
N TRP A 451 -3.91 19.04 7.30
CA TRP A 451 -4.05 20.46 7.61
C TRP A 451 -5.09 21.13 6.72
N ALA A 452 -5.06 20.92 5.39
CA ALA A 452 -6.00 21.55 4.48
C ALA A 452 -7.45 21.15 4.76
N THR A 453 -7.73 19.88 5.07
CA THR A 453 -9.08 19.41 5.37
C THR A 453 -9.66 20.00 6.64
N MET A 454 -8.83 20.22 7.68
CA MET A 454 -9.26 20.89 8.92
C MET A 454 -9.34 22.41 8.74
N TYR A 455 -8.37 23.02 8.06
CA TYR A 455 -8.33 24.46 7.82
C TYR A 455 -9.51 24.94 6.95
N LEU A 456 -9.98 24.10 6.04
CA LEU A 456 -11.18 24.34 5.23
C LEU A 456 -12.48 23.89 5.93
N ASP A 457 -12.39 23.40 7.16
CA ASP A 457 -13.52 23.05 8.03
C ASP A 457 -14.38 21.85 7.57
N HIS A 458 -13.77 20.95 6.78
CA HIS A 458 -14.47 19.78 6.22
C HIS A 458 -14.35 18.52 7.07
N HIS A 459 -13.32 18.42 7.92
CA HIS A 459 -13.00 17.19 8.64
C HIS A 459 -12.48 17.45 10.05
N TYR A 460 -12.87 16.57 10.98
CA TYR A 460 -12.31 16.44 12.32
C TYR A 460 -11.02 15.61 12.29
N ARG A 461 -10.14 15.75 13.31
CA ARG A 461 -8.98 14.85 13.48
C ARG A 461 -9.44 13.40 13.62
N PHE A 462 -10.56 13.18 14.30
CA PHE A 462 -11.16 11.86 14.48
C PHE A 462 -11.37 11.14 13.14
N ASP A 463 -12.06 11.77 12.19
CA ASP A 463 -12.38 11.09 10.93
C ASP A 463 -11.17 10.96 9.99
N LEU A 464 -10.20 11.88 10.09
CA LEU A 464 -8.90 11.72 9.45
C LEU A 464 -8.16 10.50 10.00
N PHE A 465 -8.19 10.28 11.32
CA PHE A 465 -7.59 9.13 11.98
C PHE A 465 -8.29 7.82 11.62
N VAL A 466 -9.63 7.78 11.59
CA VAL A 466 -10.38 6.60 11.12
C VAL A 466 -10.04 6.30 9.66
N GLY A 467 -9.89 7.33 8.81
CA GLY A 467 -9.41 7.17 7.44
C GLY A 467 -8.04 6.50 7.33
N VAL A 468 -7.10 6.85 8.24
CA VAL A 468 -5.81 6.16 8.35
C VAL A 468 -5.98 4.68 8.71
N LEU A 469 -6.85 4.36 9.66
CA LEU A 469 -7.11 2.97 10.04
C LEU A 469 -7.71 2.15 8.88
N TYR A 470 -8.59 2.75 8.09
CA TYR A 470 -9.16 2.10 6.89
C TYR A 470 -8.07 1.83 5.85
N ALA A 471 -7.21 2.81 5.59
CA ALA A 471 -6.09 2.66 4.66
C ALA A 471 -5.09 1.60 5.12
N MET A 472 -4.73 1.60 6.41
CA MET A 472 -3.86 0.60 7.02
C MET A 472 -4.45 -0.81 6.92
N THR A 473 -5.73 -0.98 7.27
CA THR A 473 -6.40 -2.28 7.25
C THR A 473 -6.43 -2.84 5.83
N SER A 474 -6.86 -2.02 4.86
CA SER A 474 -6.89 -2.41 3.45
C SER A 474 -5.49 -2.74 2.91
N PHE A 475 -4.49 -1.93 3.26
CA PHE A 475 -3.09 -2.20 2.92
C PHE A 475 -2.62 -3.54 3.49
N ILE A 476 -2.89 -3.81 4.77
CA ILE A 476 -2.46 -5.05 5.45
C ILE A 476 -3.08 -6.27 4.77
N ILE A 477 -4.39 -6.24 4.50
CA ILE A 477 -5.11 -7.33 3.80
C ILE A 477 -4.47 -7.59 2.43
N ILE A 478 -4.36 -6.56 1.59
CA ILE A 478 -3.79 -6.73 0.24
C ILE A 478 -2.32 -7.11 0.30
N ASN A 479 -1.57 -6.55 1.25
CA ASN A 479 -0.15 -6.84 1.40
C ASN A 479 0.08 -8.31 1.78
N TRP A 480 -0.68 -8.81 2.75
CA TRP A 480 -0.56 -10.16 3.27
C TRP A 480 -1.03 -11.22 2.27
N PHE A 481 -2.20 -11.03 1.64
CA PHE A 481 -2.80 -12.08 0.78
C PHE A 481 -2.37 -12.01 -0.69
N VAL A 482 -1.87 -10.86 -1.17
CA VAL A 482 -1.60 -10.66 -2.60
C VAL A 482 -0.19 -10.13 -2.85
N LEU A 483 0.19 -9.00 -2.26
CA LEU A 483 1.44 -8.33 -2.61
C LEU A 483 2.66 -9.17 -2.25
N GLN A 484 2.78 -9.65 -1.01
CA GLN A 484 3.92 -10.45 -0.59
C GLN A 484 3.91 -11.85 -1.26
N PRO A 485 2.86 -12.69 -1.10
CA PRO A 485 2.92 -14.08 -1.56
C PRO A 485 2.74 -14.27 -3.07
N LYS A 486 1.95 -13.44 -3.76
CA LYS A 486 1.60 -13.67 -5.17
C LYS A 486 2.39 -12.78 -6.13
N VAL A 487 2.66 -11.54 -5.73
CA VAL A 487 3.37 -10.56 -6.59
C VAL A 487 4.87 -10.60 -6.35
N LEU A 488 5.31 -10.30 -5.12
CA LEU A 488 6.74 -10.14 -4.83
C LEU A 488 7.48 -11.48 -4.81
N LYS A 489 6.90 -12.54 -4.20
CA LYS A 489 7.50 -13.88 -4.21
C LYS A 489 7.76 -14.35 -5.64
N LYS A 490 6.73 -14.32 -6.51
CA LYS A 490 6.84 -14.70 -7.93
C LYS A 490 7.93 -13.89 -8.63
N TRP A 491 7.92 -12.57 -8.46
CA TRP A 491 8.91 -11.70 -9.10
C TRP A 491 10.34 -11.99 -8.64
N ILE A 492 10.54 -12.23 -7.34
CA ILE A 492 11.86 -12.54 -6.78
C ILE A 492 12.38 -13.89 -7.30
N HIS A 493 11.55 -14.92 -7.36
CA HIS A 493 11.97 -16.21 -7.94
C HIS A 493 12.41 -16.08 -9.40
N ILE A 494 11.70 -15.28 -10.21
CA ILE A 494 12.12 -14.97 -11.57
C ILE A 494 13.48 -14.26 -11.56
N ARG A 495 13.65 -13.28 -10.67
CA ARG A 495 14.90 -12.52 -10.52
C ARG A 495 16.07 -13.36 -9.97
N LEU A 496 15.81 -14.47 -9.29
CA LEU A 496 16.82 -15.44 -8.84
C LEU A 496 17.12 -16.53 -9.87
N GLY A 497 16.33 -16.62 -10.93
CA GLY A 497 16.45 -17.69 -11.93
C GLY A 497 15.78 -19.01 -11.53
N ASP A 498 15.08 -19.05 -10.39
CA ASP A 498 14.31 -20.23 -9.94
C ASP A 498 13.12 -20.53 -10.86
N LYS A 499 12.61 -19.51 -11.55
CA LYS A 499 11.51 -19.61 -12.52
C LYS A 499 11.89 -18.95 -13.84
N VAL A 500 11.53 -19.60 -14.94
CA VAL A 500 11.75 -19.07 -16.29
C VAL A 500 10.91 -17.81 -16.53
N ASP A 501 11.52 -16.74 -17.01
CA ASP A 501 10.84 -15.50 -17.36
C ASP A 501 10.21 -15.57 -18.76
N THR A 502 9.01 -16.12 -18.83
CA THR A 502 8.28 -16.26 -20.11
C THR A 502 7.66 -14.95 -20.62
N ARG A 503 7.47 -13.95 -19.74
CA ARG A 503 6.70 -12.72 -20.05
C ARG A 503 7.48 -11.42 -19.86
N ASN A 504 8.80 -11.51 -19.73
CA ASN A 504 9.68 -10.37 -19.40
C ASN A 504 9.19 -9.62 -18.15
N GLU A 505 8.75 -10.37 -17.13
CA GLU A 505 8.28 -9.86 -15.84
C GLU A 505 9.45 -9.58 -14.87
N ALA A 506 10.66 -10.06 -15.15
CA ALA A 506 11.87 -9.67 -14.42
C ALA A 506 12.14 -8.16 -14.50
N ARG A 507 11.73 -7.53 -15.60
CA ARG A 507 11.86 -6.10 -15.85
C ARG A 507 10.62 -5.33 -15.41
N THR A 508 10.80 -4.20 -14.72
CA THR A 508 9.73 -3.21 -14.52
C THR A 508 9.34 -2.56 -15.85
N PHE A 509 8.24 -1.81 -15.89
CA PHE A 509 7.88 -1.10 -17.11
C PHE A 509 8.99 -0.14 -17.55
N GLY A 510 9.59 0.62 -16.63
CA GLY A 510 10.69 1.51 -16.94
C GLY A 510 11.91 0.78 -17.50
N MET A 511 12.28 -0.37 -16.91
CA MET A 511 13.37 -1.20 -17.44
C MET A 511 13.10 -1.67 -18.87
N ARG A 512 11.85 -2.05 -19.19
CA ARG A 512 11.49 -2.46 -20.56
C ARG A 512 11.57 -1.32 -21.57
N VAL A 513 11.14 -0.11 -21.20
CA VAL A 513 11.23 1.07 -22.07
C VAL A 513 12.68 1.44 -22.36
N PHE A 514 13.52 1.39 -21.34
CA PHE A 514 14.94 1.77 -21.42
C PHE A 514 15.88 0.58 -21.63
N CYS A 515 15.34 -0.55 -22.10
CA CYS A 515 16.09 -1.78 -22.29
C CYS A 515 17.30 -1.56 -23.21
N GLY A 516 18.48 -2.00 -22.77
CA GLY A 516 19.75 -1.85 -23.51
C GLY A 516 20.33 -0.43 -23.52
N THR A 517 19.77 0.49 -22.73
CA THR A 517 20.33 1.85 -22.54
C THR A 517 21.06 1.97 -21.22
N LYS A 518 21.93 2.98 -21.09
CA LYS A 518 22.59 3.35 -19.82
C LYS A 518 21.63 3.79 -18.70
N MET A 519 20.32 3.84 -18.98
CA MET A 519 19.27 4.24 -18.03
C MET A 519 18.44 3.05 -17.53
N GLU A 520 18.62 1.83 -18.05
CA GLU A 520 17.80 0.66 -17.63
C GLU A 520 17.85 0.44 -16.11
N TRP A 521 19.06 0.48 -15.54
CA TRP A 521 19.32 0.31 -14.10
C TRP A 521 18.52 1.28 -13.23
N PHE A 522 18.23 2.48 -13.71
CA PHE A 522 17.58 3.52 -12.92
C PHE A 522 16.16 3.10 -12.51
N PHE A 523 15.52 2.26 -13.32
CA PHE A 523 14.17 1.74 -13.13
C PHE A 523 14.11 0.37 -12.44
N ASP A 524 15.27 -0.21 -12.13
CA ASP A 524 15.33 -1.47 -11.40
C ASP A 524 15.16 -1.21 -9.90
N PRO A 525 14.13 -1.78 -9.24
CA PRO A 525 13.97 -1.67 -7.80
C PRO A 525 15.07 -2.40 -7.02
N LEU A 526 15.90 -3.22 -7.67
CA LEU A 526 17.01 -3.92 -7.05
C LEU A 526 18.38 -3.27 -7.29
N ALA A 527 18.53 -2.35 -8.24
CA ALA A 527 19.82 -1.79 -8.69
C ALA A 527 20.87 -1.63 -7.58
#